data_AF-A0A960K1Q9-F1
#
_entry.id   AF-A0A960K1Q9-F1
#
_cell.length_a   1.000
_cell.length_b   1.000
_cell.length_c   1.000
_cell.angle_alpha   90.00
_cell.angle_beta   90.00
_cell.angle_gamma   90.00
#
_symmetry.space_group_name_H-M   'P 1'
#
loop_
_entity.id
_entity.type
_entity.pdbx_description
1 polymer ?
#
loop_
_entity_poly.entity_id
_entity_poly.type
_entity_poly.pdbx_seq_one_letter_code
_entity_poly.pdbx_strand_id
1 'polypeptide(L)'
;MAQNKKARRSPGPAPSAAVPRSTALAAFGMLLTLAVIAVVAWIETTKPAVYLRIVQEDEILEWGTVWAFLGATAFFFLAAYRRMRAGKGLPWFLLGVGLFCFTVAGEEISWGQRLLGYRPPSYFLEHNYQQELNVHNVLDKDLRKSAVSFILLGYGLMLPGLALFSGLRRLLERLRIEAPSAALTPAFLATFVLYDAYPWDFTGEVVELAMGLGFLFAGMCASGITAGGPKRRAFQLIAATAATALVFLLGWANAVYSSGQRSGNPESVTAAGSEIEALRRDFQAMADANRGRPVTRCGLHKRVYTYVEQYDKDELLRGAFASLTAQGLPEDRAAYFIDPWNSPYWIRHRCDKDDGRVKVFVYSFGPNRRRDSDRWNILGDDVGTVIYERGR
;
A
#
# COMPACT_ATOMS: atom_id res chain seq x y z
N MET A 1 7.12 -81.54 10.32
CA MET A 1 6.49 -80.40 11.02
C MET A 1 7.31 -79.15 10.77
N ALA A 2 6.91 -78.32 9.79
CA ALA A 2 7.61 -77.09 9.43
C ALA A 2 7.01 -75.92 10.23
N GLN A 3 7.77 -75.36 11.18
CA GLN A 3 7.38 -74.14 11.89
C GLN A 3 7.83 -72.91 11.11
N ASN A 4 6.85 -72.17 10.62
CA ASN A 4 6.98 -70.97 9.80
C ASN A 4 7.26 -69.76 10.70
N LYS A 5 8.53 -69.28 10.75
CA LYS A 5 8.91 -68.03 11.45
C LYS A 5 8.37 -66.82 10.67
N LYS A 6 7.19 -66.33 11.03
CA LYS A 6 6.69 -65.01 10.61
C LYS A 6 7.52 -63.91 11.27
N ALA A 7 8.45 -63.34 10.51
CA ALA A 7 9.14 -62.10 10.88
C ALA A 7 8.12 -60.96 11.05
N ARG A 8 7.99 -60.45 12.29
CA ARG A 8 7.28 -59.20 12.57
C ARG A 8 8.06 -58.05 11.92
N ARG A 9 7.61 -57.61 10.74
CA ARG A 9 8.00 -56.31 10.20
C ARG A 9 7.43 -55.24 11.13
N SER A 10 8.32 -54.46 11.75
CA SER A 10 7.98 -53.20 12.41
C SER A 10 7.25 -52.29 11.40
N PRO A 11 6.14 -51.64 11.77
CA PRO A 11 5.54 -50.65 10.90
C PRO A 11 6.53 -49.50 10.72
N GLY A 12 6.98 -49.27 9.48
CA GLY A 12 7.78 -48.10 9.15
C GLY A 12 7.02 -46.81 9.51
N PRO A 13 7.73 -45.68 9.69
CA PRO A 13 7.08 -44.41 9.97
C PRO A 13 6.06 -44.12 8.86
N ALA A 14 4.81 -43.88 9.26
CA ALA A 14 3.75 -43.51 8.34
C ALA A 14 4.24 -42.32 7.48
N PRO A 15 4.01 -42.34 6.16
CA PRO A 15 4.31 -41.17 5.35
C PRO A 15 3.59 -39.98 5.97
N SER A 16 4.35 -38.94 6.28
CA SER A 16 3.83 -37.62 6.66
C SER A 16 2.79 -37.25 5.60
N ALA A 17 1.52 -37.40 5.95
CA ALA A 17 0.41 -37.01 5.11
C ALA A 17 0.45 -35.47 5.02
N ALA A 18 1.23 -34.97 4.07
CA ALA A 18 1.11 -33.61 3.59
C ALA A 18 -0.36 -33.42 3.26
N VAL A 19 -1.04 -32.58 4.05
CA VAL A 19 -2.45 -32.24 3.81
C VAL A 19 -2.55 -31.86 2.34
N PRO A 20 -3.38 -32.54 1.53
CA PRO A 20 -3.55 -32.17 0.14
C PRO A 20 -4.07 -30.73 0.12
N ARG A 21 -3.20 -29.79 -0.26
CA ARG A 21 -3.56 -28.38 -0.41
C ARG A 21 -4.64 -28.31 -1.48
N SER A 22 -5.72 -27.59 -1.18
CA SER A 22 -6.86 -27.50 -2.09
C SER A 22 -6.47 -26.79 -3.39
N THR A 23 -6.12 -27.55 -4.42
CA THR A 23 -5.75 -27.06 -5.75
C THR A 23 -6.86 -26.19 -6.37
N ALA A 24 -8.13 -26.53 -6.13
CA ALA A 24 -9.27 -25.75 -6.59
C ALA A 24 -9.35 -24.34 -5.97
N LEU A 25 -9.14 -24.20 -4.66
CA LEU A 25 -9.10 -22.89 -3.99
C LEU A 25 -7.95 -22.02 -4.51
N ALA A 26 -6.77 -22.62 -4.65
CA ALA A 26 -5.60 -21.91 -5.18
C ALA A 26 -5.79 -21.48 -6.64
N ALA A 27 -6.39 -22.34 -7.47
CA ALA A 27 -6.73 -21.99 -8.85
C ALA A 27 -7.79 -20.89 -8.92
N PHE A 28 -8.80 -20.90 -8.03
CA PHE A 28 -9.76 -19.81 -7.92
C PHE A 28 -9.07 -18.50 -7.55
N GLY A 29 -8.20 -18.53 -6.53
CA GLY A 29 -7.44 -17.35 -6.11
C GLY A 29 -6.54 -16.80 -7.21
N MET A 30 -5.89 -17.69 -7.97
CA MET A 30 -5.11 -17.33 -9.15
C MET A 30 -5.98 -16.61 -10.19
N LEU A 31 -7.08 -17.24 -10.62
CA LEU A 31 -7.97 -16.68 -11.64
C LEU A 31 -8.57 -15.34 -11.21
N LEU A 32 -8.99 -15.22 -9.95
CA LEU A 32 -9.52 -13.99 -9.40
C LEU A 32 -8.47 -12.88 -9.39
N THR A 33 -7.26 -13.15 -8.93
CA THR A 33 -6.18 -12.15 -8.88
C THR A 33 -5.87 -11.63 -10.29
N LEU A 34 -5.77 -12.53 -11.27
CA LEU A 34 -5.59 -12.15 -12.68
C LEU A 34 -6.78 -11.36 -13.23
N ALA A 35 -8.00 -11.73 -12.86
CA ALA A 35 -9.20 -11.00 -13.25
C ALA A 35 -9.24 -9.59 -12.67
N VAL A 36 -8.83 -9.40 -11.41
CA VAL A 36 -8.72 -8.08 -10.78
C VAL A 36 -7.71 -7.20 -11.52
N ILE A 37 -6.51 -7.73 -11.80
CA ILE A 37 -5.50 -7.02 -12.60
C ILE A 37 -6.07 -6.62 -13.97
N ALA A 38 -6.73 -7.55 -14.67
CA ALA A 38 -7.31 -7.28 -15.99
C ALA A 38 -8.44 -6.24 -15.93
N VAL A 39 -9.31 -6.29 -14.92
CA VAL A 39 -10.38 -5.32 -14.72
C VAL A 39 -9.81 -3.93 -14.43
N VAL A 40 -8.80 -3.82 -13.57
CA VAL A 40 -8.17 -2.52 -13.27
C VAL A 40 -7.48 -1.95 -14.51
N ALA A 41 -6.74 -2.76 -15.26
CA ALA A 41 -6.15 -2.35 -16.54
C ALA A 41 -7.22 -1.92 -17.57
N TRP A 42 -8.37 -2.61 -17.62
CA TRP A 42 -9.49 -2.21 -18.45
C TRP A 42 -10.10 -0.87 -18.00
N ILE A 43 -10.23 -0.62 -16.69
CA ILE A 43 -10.72 0.67 -16.16
C ILE A 43 -9.73 1.78 -16.48
N GLU A 44 -8.43 1.56 -16.32
CA GLU A 44 -7.37 2.54 -16.64
C GLU A 44 -7.47 2.99 -18.11
N THR A 45 -7.54 2.02 -19.03
CA THR A 45 -7.59 2.29 -20.46
C THR A 45 -8.90 2.89 -20.96
N THR A 46 -10.05 2.52 -20.37
CA THR A 46 -11.38 2.94 -20.87
C THR A 46 -12.02 4.07 -20.08
N LYS A 47 -11.65 4.22 -18.81
CA LYS A 47 -12.21 5.16 -17.84
C LYS A 47 -11.12 5.72 -16.91
N PRO A 48 -10.11 6.45 -17.44
CA PRO A 48 -8.97 6.93 -16.65
C PRO A 48 -9.38 7.82 -15.47
N ALA A 49 -10.45 8.60 -15.61
CA ALA A 49 -10.99 9.40 -14.49
C ALA A 49 -11.55 8.54 -13.35
N VAL A 50 -12.11 7.35 -13.65
CA VAL A 50 -12.56 6.39 -12.64
C VAL A 50 -11.36 5.71 -12.01
N TYR A 51 -10.39 5.29 -12.82
CA TYR A 51 -9.14 4.70 -12.34
C TYR A 51 -8.44 5.62 -11.34
N LEU A 52 -8.22 6.89 -11.71
CA LEU A 52 -7.60 7.88 -10.85
C LEU A 52 -8.39 8.17 -9.58
N ARG A 53 -9.68 7.86 -9.50
CA ARG A 53 -10.47 8.01 -8.26
C ARG A 53 -10.34 6.80 -7.34
N ILE A 54 -10.26 5.59 -7.88
CA ILE A 54 -10.23 4.37 -7.05
C ILE A 54 -8.82 4.05 -6.52
N VAL A 55 -7.79 4.60 -7.15
CA VAL A 55 -6.36 4.31 -6.91
C VAL A 55 -5.67 5.32 -5.99
N GLN A 56 -6.37 6.34 -5.49
CA GLN A 56 -5.76 7.30 -4.57
C GLN A 56 -5.64 6.72 -3.16
N GLU A 57 -4.84 7.40 -2.34
CA GLU A 57 -4.73 7.13 -0.91
C GLU A 57 -6.11 7.14 -0.24
N ASP A 58 -6.31 6.22 0.69
CA ASP A 58 -7.56 6.00 1.43
C ASP A 58 -8.80 5.75 0.54
N GLU A 59 -8.62 5.27 -0.69
CA GLU A 59 -9.70 4.86 -1.62
C GLU A 59 -9.80 3.33 -1.74
N ILE A 60 -10.64 2.86 -2.67
CA ILE A 60 -11.09 1.47 -2.76
C ILE A 60 -9.91 0.48 -2.88
N LEU A 61 -8.86 0.82 -3.66
CA LEU A 61 -7.74 -0.08 -3.88
C LEU A 61 -6.89 -0.25 -2.62
N GLU A 62 -6.44 0.85 -1.99
CA GLU A 62 -5.66 0.84 -0.75
C GLU A 62 -6.42 0.09 0.37
N TRP A 63 -7.70 0.43 0.59
CA TRP A 63 -8.50 -0.30 1.59
C TRP A 63 -8.72 -1.77 1.23
N GLY A 64 -8.84 -2.09 -0.05
CA GLY A 64 -8.84 -3.47 -0.53
C GLY A 64 -7.55 -4.21 -0.18
N THR A 65 -6.40 -3.57 -0.37
CA THR A 65 -5.08 -4.08 0.02
C THR A 65 -5.04 -4.39 1.51
N VAL A 66 -5.44 -3.44 2.36
CA VAL A 66 -5.50 -3.60 3.82
C VAL A 66 -6.32 -4.82 4.20
N TRP A 67 -7.55 -4.93 3.69
CA TRP A 67 -8.44 -6.04 4.04
C TRP A 67 -7.96 -7.38 3.49
N ALA A 68 -7.30 -7.41 2.34
CA ALA A 68 -6.69 -8.62 1.80
C ALA A 68 -5.56 -9.12 2.73
N PHE A 69 -4.67 -8.23 3.18
CA PHE A 69 -3.59 -8.58 4.10
C PHE A 69 -4.06 -8.89 5.53
N LEU A 70 -5.08 -8.20 6.05
CA LEU A 70 -5.71 -8.56 7.33
C LEU A 70 -6.42 -9.92 7.25
N GLY A 71 -7.08 -10.21 6.13
CA GLY A 71 -7.63 -11.53 5.85
C GLY A 71 -6.53 -12.60 5.81
N ALA A 72 -5.43 -12.34 5.10
CA ALA A 72 -4.26 -13.22 5.07
C ALA A 72 -3.71 -13.49 6.47
N THR A 73 -3.53 -12.44 7.28
CA THR A 73 -3.11 -12.50 8.69
C THR A 73 -3.99 -13.48 9.47
N ALA A 74 -5.32 -13.31 9.40
CA ALA A 74 -6.26 -14.16 10.11
C ALA A 74 -6.13 -15.64 9.71
N PHE A 75 -6.01 -15.94 8.40
CA PHE A 75 -5.88 -17.33 7.94
C PHE A 75 -4.51 -17.94 8.26
N PHE A 76 -3.41 -17.18 8.20
CA PHE A 76 -2.09 -17.65 8.60
C PHE A 76 -2.01 -17.93 10.10
N PHE A 77 -2.58 -17.07 10.95
CA PHE A 77 -2.67 -17.30 12.38
C PHE A 77 -3.59 -18.48 12.72
N LEU A 78 -4.70 -18.65 12.00
CA LEU A 78 -5.53 -19.85 12.14
C LEU A 78 -4.77 -21.12 11.75
N ALA A 79 -3.99 -21.08 10.66
CA ALA A 79 -3.14 -22.19 10.25
C ALA A 79 -2.11 -22.55 11.33
N ALA A 80 -1.44 -21.53 11.88
CA ALA A 80 -0.49 -21.67 12.98
C ALA A 80 -1.16 -22.27 14.22
N TYR A 81 -2.29 -21.71 14.66
CA TYR A 81 -3.06 -22.19 15.80
C TYR A 81 -3.43 -23.67 15.66
N ARG A 82 -3.97 -24.08 14.50
CA ARG A 82 -4.33 -25.47 14.23
C ARG A 82 -3.13 -26.42 14.30
N ARG A 83 -1.94 -25.99 13.87
CA ARG A 83 -0.72 -26.79 13.97
C ARG A 83 -0.21 -26.95 15.39
N MET A 84 -0.27 -25.88 16.17
CA MET A 84 0.07 -25.92 17.59
C MET A 84 -0.86 -26.90 18.33
N ARG A 85 -2.17 -26.82 18.07
CA ARG A 85 -3.18 -27.75 18.61
C ARG A 85 -2.96 -29.21 18.19
N ALA A 86 -2.42 -29.43 16.99
CA ALA A 86 -2.10 -30.78 16.50
C ALA A 86 -0.75 -31.32 17.00
N GLY A 87 -0.07 -30.63 17.93
CA GLY A 87 1.21 -31.07 18.50
C GLY A 87 2.38 -31.06 17.50
N LYS A 88 2.27 -30.32 16.39
CA LYS A 88 3.29 -30.30 15.31
C LYS A 88 4.48 -29.37 15.58
N GLY A 89 4.66 -28.95 16.84
CA GLY A 89 5.65 -27.97 17.28
C GLY A 89 5.32 -26.53 16.86
N LEU A 90 6.21 -25.58 17.18
CA LEU A 90 6.06 -24.15 16.83
C LEU A 90 6.04 -23.94 15.30
N PRO A 91 4.94 -23.42 14.74
CA PRO A 91 4.81 -23.12 13.31
C PRO A 91 5.35 -21.71 12.99
N TRP A 92 6.64 -21.48 13.29
CA TRP A 92 7.27 -20.15 13.24
C TRP A 92 7.09 -19.44 11.89
N PHE A 93 7.17 -20.18 10.77
CA PHE A 93 7.03 -19.60 9.44
C PHE A 93 5.63 -19.04 9.19
N LEU A 94 4.58 -19.74 9.62
CA LEU A 94 3.20 -19.26 9.49
C LEU A 94 2.92 -18.06 10.39
N LEU A 95 3.48 -18.07 11.61
CA LEU A 95 3.42 -16.92 12.50
C LEU A 95 4.15 -15.72 11.90
N GLY A 96 5.33 -15.94 11.32
CA GLY A 96 6.12 -14.91 10.66
C GLY A 96 5.42 -14.31 9.45
N VAL A 97 4.86 -15.13 8.55
CA VAL A 97 4.10 -14.64 7.39
C VAL A 97 2.81 -13.93 7.82
N GLY A 98 2.12 -14.42 8.85
CA GLY A 98 0.96 -13.75 9.42
C GLY A 98 1.30 -12.38 10.01
N LEU A 99 2.38 -12.27 10.79
CA LEU A 99 2.86 -11.00 11.33
C LEU A 99 3.31 -10.05 10.20
N PHE A 100 4.00 -10.57 9.19
CA PHE A 100 4.37 -9.81 8.00
C PHE A 100 3.13 -9.21 7.32
N CYS A 101 2.08 -10.02 7.07
CA CYS A 101 0.85 -9.52 6.47
C CYS A 101 0.18 -8.43 7.33
N PHE A 102 0.17 -8.61 8.65
CA PHE A 102 -0.37 -7.60 9.57
C PHE A 102 0.41 -6.29 9.49
N THR A 103 1.75 -6.37 9.47
CA THR A 103 2.62 -5.21 9.32
C THR A 103 2.39 -4.50 7.99
N VAL A 104 2.30 -5.23 6.86
CA VAL A 104 2.01 -4.61 5.56
C VAL A 104 0.66 -3.89 5.58
N ALA A 105 -0.39 -4.49 6.15
CA ALA A 105 -1.69 -3.83 6.28
C ALA A 105 -1.63 -2.55 7.13
N GLY A 106 -0.81 -2.53 8.18
CA GLY A 106 -0.60 -1.32 8.99
C GLY A 106 0.19 -0.26 8.24
N GLU A 107 1.26 -0.65 7.54
CA GLU A 107 2.10 0.23 6.74
C GLU A 107 1.31 0.91 5.60
N GLU A 108 0.38 0.18 4.96
CA GLU A 108 -0.49 0.67 3.88
C GLU A 108 -1.35 1.88 4.26
N ILE A 109 -1.82 1.94 5.51
CA ILE A 109 -2.65 3.04 6.04
C ILE A 109 -1.89 3.92 7.02
N SER A 110 -0.56 3.90 6.96
CA SER A 110 0.32 4.68 7.82
C SER A 110 -0.03 4.53 9.31
N TRP A 111 -0.25 3.28 9.73
CA TRP A 111 -0.68 2.87 11.07
C TRP A 111 -1.92 3.62 11.59
N GLY A 112 -2.84 3.96 10.68
CA GLY A 112 -4.07 4.69 10.99
C GLY A 112 -3.86 6.18 11.28
N GLN A 113 -2.70 6.76 10.93
CA GLN A 113 -2.43 8.19 11.04
C GLN A 113 -3.58 9.03 10.49
N ARG A 114 -4.02 8.72 9.27
CA ARG A 114 -5.05 9.48 8.57
C ARG A 114 -6.45 9.29 9.18
N LEU A 115 -6.72 8.13 9.77
CA LEU A 115 -7.98 7.81 10.44
C LEU A 115 -8.11 8.47 11.80
N LEU A 116 -7.03 8.43 12.59
CA LEU A 116 -6.99 8.93 13.95
C LEU A 116 -6.56 10.40 14.01
N GLY A 117 -6.11 10.95 12.88
CA GLY A 117 -5.74 12.35 12.73
C GLY A 117 -4.51 12.77 13.54
N TYR A 118 -3.68 11.82 13.99
CA TYR A 118 -2.46 12.16 14.72
C TYR A 118 -1.33 12.53 13.77
N ARG A 119 -0.34 13.27 14.29
CA ARG A 119 0.84 13.68 13.54
C ARG A 119 1.96 12.65 13.68
N PRO A 120 2.70 12.32 12.62
CA PRO A 120 3.92 11.51 12.72
C PRO A 120 4.96 12.16 13.64
N PRO A 121 5.80 11.36 14.32
CA PRO A 121 7.00 11.87 14.99
C PRO A 121 7.94 12.58 14.01
N SER A 122 8.74 13.53 14.51
CA SER A 122 9.68 14.34 13.71
C SER A 122 10.57 13.52 12.79
N TYR A 123 11.06 12.37 13.26
CA TYR A 123 11.85 11.44 12.44
C TYR A 123 11.16 11.10 11.11
N PHE A 124 9.86 10.79 11.14
CA PHE A 124 9.09 10.47 9.94
C PHE A 124 8.78 11.71 9.13
N LEU A 125 8.51 12.86 9.76
CA LEU A 125 8.30 14.11 9.03
C LEU A 125 9.54 14.56 8.24
N GLU A 126 10.73 14.20 8.71
CA GLU A 126 12.02 14.51 8.09
C GLU A 126 12.46 13.46 7.06
N HIS A 127 12.39 12.17 7.41
CA HIS A 127 13.02 11.09 6.63
C HIS A 127 12.02 10.27 5.78
N ASN A 128 10.72 10.34 6.06
CA ASN A 128 9.73 9.63 5.26
C ASN A 128 9.44 10.44 3.99
N TYR A 129 9.58 9.81 2.83
CA TYR A 129 9.30 10.46 1.54
C TYR A 129 7.89 11.07 1.49
N GLN A 130 6.90 10.45 2.14
CA GLN A 130 5.53 10.93 2.23
C GLN A 130 5.20 11.87 3.40
N GLN A 131 6.12 12.04 4.35
CA GLN A 131 5.88 12.68 5.66
C GLN A 131 4.77 11.98 6.46
N GLU A 132 4.76 10.64 6.42
CA GLU A 132 3.77 9.78 7.08
C GLU A 132 4.41 8.77 8.04
N LEU A 133 3.62 8.24 8.98
CA LEU A 133 4.05 7.16 9.87
C LEU A 133 3.96 5.81 9.16
N ASN A 134 4.93 5.54 8.30
CA ASN A 134 5.20 4.19 7.78
C ASN A 134 6.71 4.03 7.55
N VAL A 135 7.22 2.81 7.66
CA VAL A 135 8.63 2.50 7.47
C VAL A 135 8.95 2.36 5.98
N HIS A 136 8.03 1.85 5.16
CA HIS A 136 8.33 1.57 3.75
C HIS A 136 8.62 2.82 2.90
N ASN A 137 8.20 4.02 3.33
CA ASN A 137 8.53 5.28 2.63
C ASN A 137 9.77 5.97 3.20
N VAL A 138 10.35 5.46 4.29
CA VAL A 138 11.69 5.84 4.73
C VAL A 138 12.76 5.13 3.90
N LEU A 139 12.45 3.92 3.41
CA LEU A 139 13.35 3.16 2.58
C LEU A 139 13.53 3.82 1.19
N ASP A 140 14.76 3.77 0.68
CA ASP A 140 15.03 4.19 -0.70
C ASP A 140 14.17 3.40 -1.70
N LYS A 141 13.84 4.05 -2.81
CA LYS A 141 12.97 3.51 -3.86
C LYS A 141 13.47 2.17 -4.41
N ASP A 142 14.78 2.02 -4.62
CA ASP A 142 15.35 0.80 -5.20
C ASP A 142 15.34 -0.35 -4.20
N LEU A 143 15.53 -0.06 -2.90
CA LEU A 143 15.43 -1.05 -1.84
C LEU A 143 13.97 -1.54 -1.68
N ARG A 144 13.00 -0.61 -1.71
CA ARG A 144 11.58 -0.98 -1.70
C ARG A 144 11.22 -1.83 -2.93
N LYS A 145 11.68 -1.44 -4.13
CA LYS A 145 11.48 -2.22 -5.36
C LYS A 145 12.04 -3.63 -5.22
N SER A 146 13.27 -3.74 -4.75
CA SER A 146 13.94 -5.03 -4.55
C SER A 146 13.24 -5.90 -3.51
N ALA A 147 12.74 -5.31 -2.42
CA ALA A 147 12.02 -6.03 -1.37
C ALA A 147 10.71 -6.64 -1.90
N VAL A 148 9.89 -5.85 -2.62
CA VAL A 148 8.64 -6.33 -3.23
C VAL A 148 8.93 -7.43 -4.26
N SER A 149 9.91 -7.23 -5.15
CA SER A 149 10.34 -8.25 -6.11
C SER A 149 10.81 -9.54 -5.43
N PHE A 150 11.59 -9.43 -4.36
CA PHE A 150 12.05 -10.57 -3.57
C PHE A 150 10.89 -11.33 -2.92
N ILE A 151 9.87 -10.63 -2.42
CA ILE A 151 8.67 -11.26 -1.86
C ILE A 151 7.90 -12.01 -2.96
N LEU A 152 7.60 -11.36 -4.09
CA LEU A 152 6.82 -11.95 -5.18
C LEU A 152 7.53 -13.17 -5.79
N LEU A 153 8.82 -13.04 -6.10
CA LEU A 153 9.61 -14.13 -6.69
C LEU A 153 9.98 -15.19 -5.65
N GLY A 154 10.41 -14.78 -4.45
CA GLY A 154 10.83 -15.69 -3.39
C GLY A 154 9.68 -16.53 -2.85
N TYR A 155 8.60 -15.88 -2.41
CA TYR A 155 7.45 -16.57 -1.85
C TYR A 155 6.61 -17.24 -2.93
N GLY A 156 6.30 -16.53 -4.03
CA GLY A 156 5.36 -16.98 -5.05
C GLY A 156 5.91 -17.97 -6.09
N LEU A 157 7.22 -17.91 -6.38
CA LEU A 157 7.87 -18.76 -7.39
C LEU A 157 8.91 -19.70 -6.79
N MET A 158 9.89 -19.15 -6.07
CA MET A 158 11.05 -19.90 -5.59
C MET A 158 10.62 -20.98 -4.59
N LEU A 159 9.84 -20.65 -3.56
CA LEU A 159 9.41 -21.63 -2.56
C LEU A 159 8.60 -22.80 -3.16
N PRO A 160 7.56 -22.59 -3.99
CA PRO A 160 6.89 -23.68 -4.71
C PRO A 160 7.81 -24.46 -5.63
N GLY A 161 8.72 -23.79 -6.34
CA GLY A 161 9.71 -24.41 -7.23
C GLY A 161 10.68 -25.33 -6.49
N LEU A 162 11.25 -24.86 -5.37
CA LEU A 162 12.11 -25.67 -4.49
C LEU A 162 11.36 -26.90 -3.95
N ALA A 163 10.06 -26.77 -3.66
CA ALA A 163 9.22 -27.87 -3.19
C ALA A 163 8.95 -28.97 -4.25
N LEU A 164 9.25 -28.73 -5.53
CA LEU A 164 9.20 -29.75 -6.59
C LEU A 164 10.32 -30.79 -6.43
N PHE A 165 11.45 -30.41 -5.82
CA PHE A 165 12.59 -31.29 -5.62
C PHE A 165 12.52 -32.00 -4.27
N SER A 166 12.53 -33.33 -4.27
CA SER A 166 12.31 -34.15 -3.05
C SER A 166 13.31 -33.91 -1.92
N GLY A 167 14.57 -33.59 -2.24
CA GLY A 167 15.60 -33.21 -1.25
C GLY A 167 15.27 -31.90 -0.55
N LEU A 168 14.98 -30.87 -1.35
CA LEU A 168 14.67 -29.53 -0.85
C LEU A 168 13.31 -29.48 -0.16
N ARG A 169 12.30 -30.19 -0.66
CA ARG A 169 11.02 -30.36 0.02
C ARG A 169 11.19 -30.93 1.43
N ARG A 170 12.02 -31.97 1.60
CA ARG A 170 12.32 -32.53 2.93
C ARG A 170 13.03 -31.52 3.83
N LEU A 171 13.90 -30.67 3.27
CA LEU A 171 14.55 -29.58 4.01
C LEU A 171 13.53 -28.53 4.47
N LEU A 172 12.65 -28.06 3.57
CA LEU A 172 11.58 -27.12 3.89
C LEU A 172 10.66 -27.67 4.99
N GLU A 173 10.27 -28.95 4.88
CA GLU A 173 9.46 -29.64 5.89
C GLU A 173 10.18 -29.73 7.25
N ARG A 174 11.48 -30.04 7.26
CA ARG A 174 12.32 -30.05 8.49
C ARG A 174 12.42 -28.66 9.12
N LEU A 175 12.63 -27.63 8.31
CA LEU A 175 12.67 -26.24 8.74
C LEU A 175 11.27 -25.68 9.04
N ARG A 176 10.20 -26.43 8.76
CA ARG A 176 8.80 -26.00 8.86
C ARG A 176 8.46 -24.75 8.03
N ILE A 177 9.20 -24.54 6.94
CA ILE A 177 8.93 -23.50 5.94
C ILE A 177 7.80 -23.98 5.05
N GLU A 178 6.80 -23.14 4.85
CA GLU A 178 5.62 -23.51 4.10
C GLU A 178 5.52 -22.74 2.78
N ALA A 179 5.88 -23.41 1.69
CA ALA A 179 5.64 -22.88 0.35
C ALA A 179 4.13 -22.67 0.11
N PRO A 180 3.70 -21.62 -0.61
CA PRO A 180 2.32 -21.51 -1.07
C PRO A 180 1.98 -22.61 -2.08
N SER A 181 0.71 -22.69 -2.48
CA SER A 181 0.29 -23.61 -3.54
C SER A 181 0.92 -23.19 -4.87
N ALA A 182 1.53 -24.14 -5.60
CA ALA A 182 2.09 -23.87 -6.94
C ALA A 182 1.04 -23.37 -7.95
N ALA A 183 -0.25 -23.62 -7.69
CA ALA A 183 -1.32 -23.06 -8.52
C ALA A 183 -1.47 -21.53 -8.39
N LEU A 184 -0.90 -20.89 -7.35
CA LEU A 184 -0.87 -19.42 -7.22
C LEU A 184 0.33 -18.79 -7.95
N THR A 185 1.32 -19.59 -8.35
CA THR A 185 2.55 -19.10 -8.99
C THR A 185 2.29 -18.23 -10.23
N PRO A 186 1.33 -18.53 -11.13
CA PRO A 186 1.04 -17.66 -12.26
C PRO A 186 0.53 -16.26 -11.85
N ALA A 187 -0.24 -16.16 -10.75
CA ALA A 187 -0.71 -14.87 -10.25
C ALA A 187 0.46 -14.05 -9.68
N PHE A 188 1.32 -14.66 -8.84
CA PHE A 188 2.52 -13.99 -8.33
C PHE A 188 3.48 -13.56 -9.46
N LEU A 189 3.63 -14.38 -10.50
CA LEU A 189 4.43 -14.02 -11.67
C LEU A 189 3.82 -12.84 -12.42
N ALA A 190 2.52 -12.85 -12.67
CA ALA A 190 1.83 -11.74 -13.34
C ALA A 190 1.95 -10.45 -12.52
N THR A 191 1.79 -10.51 -11.20
CA THR A 191 2.00 -9.38 -10.29
C THR A 191 3.44 -8.87 -10.35
N PHE A 192 4.44 -9.75 -10.38
CA PHE A 192 5.84 -9.35 -10.55
C PHE A 192 6.11 -8.68 -11.90
N VAL A 193 5.61 -9.25 -12.99
CA VAL A 193 5.77 -8.68 -14.35
C VAL A 193 5.12 -7.31 -14.42
N LEU A 194 3.92 -7.16 -13.84
CA LEU A 194 3.24 -5.86 -13.76
C LEU A 194 4.08 -4.85 -12.97
N TYR A 195 4.62 -5.26 -11.82
CA TYR A 195 5.45 -4.40 -10.98
C TYR A 195 6.75 -3.96 -11.66
N ASP A 196 7.40 -4.86 -12.39
CA ASP A 196 8.65 -4.54 -13.07
C ASP A 196 8.43 -3.68 -14.32
N ALA A 197 7.40 -4.00 -15.11
CA ALA A 197 7.06 -3.25 -16.31
C ALA A 197 6.53 -1.84 -16.00
N TYR A 198 5.84 -1.68 -14.86
CA TYR A 198 5.22 -0.44 -14.39
C TYR A 198 4.53 0.37 -15.53
N PRO A 199 3.57 -0.24 -16.25
CA PRO A 199 3.03 0.30 -17.51
C PRO A 199 2.23 1.60 -17.39
N TRP A 200 1.66 1.91 -16.23
CA TRP A 200 0.84 3.12 -16.01
C TRP A 200 1.03 3.74 -14.63
N ASP A 201 0.59 4.99 -14.46
CA ASP A 201 0.67 5.73 -13.19
C ASP A 201 -0.05 4.96 -12.07
N PHE A 202 0.53 4.90 -10.87
CA PHE A 202 -0.03 4.14 -9.74
C PHE A 202 -0.20 2.63 -9.96
N THR A 203 0.61 2.02 -10.84
CA THR A 203 0.69 0.54 -10.94
C THR A 203 0.98 -0.13 -9.59
N GLY A 204 1.72 0.54 -8.69
CA GLY A 204 2.04 0.05 -7.34
C GLY A 204 0.81 -0.43 -6.54
N GLU A 205 -0.23 0.39 -6.48
CA GLU A 205 -1.49 0.11 -5.76
C GLU A 205 -2.16 -1.20 -6.24
N VAL A 206 -2.11 -1.43 -7.55
CA VAL A 206 -2.67 -2.65 -8.17
C VAL A 206 -1.82 -3.88 -7.80
N VAL A 207 -0.50 -3.69 -7.74
CA VAL A 207 0.46 -4.73 -7.34
C VAL A 207 0.28 -5.09 -5.88
N GLU A 208 0.09 -4.11 -5.00
CA GLU A 208 -0.14 -4.30 -3.57
C GLU A 208 -1.44 -5.05 -3.30
N LEU A 209 -2.55 -4.67 -3.96
CA LEU A 209 -3.81 -5.41 -3.88
C LEU A 209 -3.67 -6.84 -4.40
N ALA A 210 -3.04 -7.03 -5.57
CA ALA A 210 -2.84 -8.35 -6.17
C ALA A 210 -1.94 -9.25 -5.28
N MET A 211 -0.89 -8.68 -4.69
CA MET A 211 -0.03 -9.36 -3.72
C MET A 211 -0.82 -9.74 -2.47
N GLY A 212 -1.62 -8.83 -1.91
CA GLY A 212 -2.50 -9.08 -0.77
C GLY A 212 -3.48 -10.22 -1.04
N LEU A 213 -4.13 -10.24 -2.20
CA LEU A 213 -4.99 -11.35 -2.63
C LEU A 213 -4.22 -12.68 -2.74
N GLY A 214 -3.01 -12.65 -3.30
CA GLY A 214 -2.12 -13.82 -3.36
C GLY A 214 -1.82 -14.40 -1.97
N PHE A 215 -1.48 -13.55 -1.00
CA PHE A 215 -1.26 -13.95 0.39
C PHE A 215 -2.55 -14.42 1.08
N LEU A 216 -3.69 -13.79 0.82
CA LEU A 216 -5.00 -14.21 1.33
C LEU A 216 -5.30 -15.65 0.92
N PHE A 217 -5.20 -15.97 -0.38
CA PHE A 217 -5.46 -17.33 -0.85
C PHE A 217 -4.40 -18.34 -0.39
N ALA A 218 -3.14 -17.92 -0.26
CA ALA A 218 -2.09 -18.75 0.34
C ALA A 218 -2.41 -19.10 1.81
N GLY A 219 -2.83 -18.10 2.60
CA GLY A 219 -3.26 -18.26 3.99
C GLY A 219 -4.48 -19.17 4.10
N MET A 220 -5.50 -18.96 3.27
CA MET A 220 -6.69 -19.83 3.23
C MET A 220 -6.31 -21.29 2.93
N CYS A 221 -5.43 -21.53 1.96
CA CYS A 221 -4.91 -22.88 1.67
C CYS A 221 -4.15 -23.47 2.86
N ALA A 222 -3.29 -22.68 3.53
CA ALA A 222 -2.51 -23.12 4.68
C ALA A 222 -3.38 -23.43 5.91
N SER A 223 -4.47 -22.69 6.11
CA SER A 223 -5.39 -22.87 7.23
C SER A 223 -6.07 -24.23 7.24
N GLY A 224 -6.21 -24.87 6.09
CA GLY A 224 -6.94 -26.13 5.95
C GLY A 224 -8.42 -26.03 6.31
N ILE A 225 -9.02 -24.83 6.38
CA ILE A 225 -10.49 -24.64 6.52
C ILE A 225 -11.23 -25.48 5.48
N THR A 226 -10.59 -25.68 4.34
CA THR A 226 -11.12 -26.33 3.16
C THR A 226 -10.71 -27.81 3.02
N ALA A 227 -9.89 -28.38 3.91
CA ALA A 227 -9.44 -29.77 3.77
C ALA A 227 -10.62 -30.76 3.89
N GLY A 228 -10.85 -31.57 2.85
CA GLY A 228 -11.86 -32.65 2.81
C GLY A 228 -12.53 -32.83 1.44
N GLY A 229 -13.14 -34.00 1.19
CA GLY A 229 -13.58 -34.52 -0.12
C GLY A 229 -14.61 -33.73 -0.96
N PRO A 230 -15.21 -34.33 -2.01
CA PRO A 230 -15.94 -33.63 -3.09
C PRO A 230 -17.05 -32.68 -2.64
N LYS A 231 -17.83 -33.04 -1.61
CA LYS A 231 -18.90 -32.21 -1.03
C LYS A 231 -18.38 -30.92 -0.37
N ARG A 232 -17.07 -30.82 -0.09
CA ARG A 232 -16.45 -29.60 0.45
C ARG A 232 -15.86 -28.69 -0.60
N ARG A 233 -15.66 -29.10 -1.88
CA ARG A 233 -15.17 -28.21 -2.96
C ARG A 233 -16.07 -26.98 -3.16
N ALA A 234 -17.39 -27.19 -3.18
CA ALA A 234 -18.36 -26.10 -3.24
C ALA A 234 -18.21 -25.14 -2.04
N PHE A 235 -18.03 -25.68 -0.83
CA PHE A 235 -17.77 -24.87 0.36
C PHE A 235 -16.46 -24.07 0.27
N GLN A 236 -15.38 -24.64 -0.30
CA GLN A 236 -14.12 -23.88 -0.52
C GLN A 236 -14.34 -22.68 -1.41
N LEU A 237 -15.09 -22.86 -2.50
CA LEU A 237 -15.40 -21.79 -3.45
C LEU A 237 -16.33 -20.75 -2.81
N ILE A 238 -17.34 -21.16 -2.05
CA ILE A 238 -18.21 -20.24 -1.30
C ILE A 238 -17.40 -19.41 -0.30
N ALA A 239 -16.52 -20.05 0.47
CA ALA A 239 -15.66 -19.35 1.43
C ALA A 239 -14.68 -18.39 0.73
N ALA A 240 -14.13 -18.78 -0.41
CA ALA A 240 -13.26 -17.95 -1.25
C ALA A 240 -13.99 -16.72 -1.78
N THR A 241 -15.19 -16.92 -2.34
CA THR A 241 -16.05 -15.84 -2.83
C THR A 241 -16.47 -14.93 -1.69
N ALA A 242 -16.84 -15.47 -0.52
CA ALA A 242 -17.23 -14.68 0.64
C ALA A 242 -16.05 -13.84 1.18
N ALA A 243 -14.86 -14.43 1.31
CA ALA A 243 -13.65 -13.71 1.73
C ALA A 243 -13.30 -12.58 0.74
N THR A 244 -13.37 -12.86 -0.56
CA THR A 244 -13.14 -11.86 -1.62
C THR A 244 -14.18 -10.74 -1.57
N ALA A 245 -15.46 -11.10 -1.48
CA ALA A 245 -16.54 -10.12 -1.38
C ALA A 245 -16.35 -9.25 -0.14
N LEU A 246 -15.96 -9.84 0.99
CA LEU A 246 -15.67 -9.09 2.20
C LEU A 246 -14.53 -8.09 2.01
N VAL A 247 -13.43 -8.47 1.35
CA VAL A 247 -12.32 -7.54 1.03
C VAL A 247 -12.83 -6.32 0.26
N PHE A 248 -13.58 -6.53 -0.82
CA PHE A 248 -14.06 -5.41 -1.64
C PHE A 248 -15.19 -4.62 -0.98
N LEU A 249 -16.10 -5.28 -0.25
CA LEU A 249 -17.19 -4.62 0.47
C LEU A 249 -16.67 -3.75 1.60
N LEU A 250 -15.74 -4.26 2.40
CA LEU A 250 -15.09 -3.47 3.45
C LEU A 250 -14.19 -2.40 2.84
N GLY A 251 -13.49 -2.71 1.74
CA GLY A 251 -12.70 -1.73 1.00
C GLY A 251 -13.53 -0.53 0.55
N TRP A 252 -14.67 -0.79 -0.08
CA TRP A 252 -15.62 0.23 -0.49
C TRP A 252 -16.25 0.97 0.70
N ALA A 253 -16.70 0.24 1.73
CA ALA A 253 -17.31 0.84 2.91
C ALA A 253 -16.34 1.78 3.64
N ASN A 254 -15.07 1.37 3.76
CA ASN A 254 -14.02 2.20 4.34
C ASN A 254 -13.71 3.42 3.47
N ALA A 255 -13.61 3.29 2.15
CA ALA A 255 -13.41 4.43 1.24
C ALA A 255 -14.55 5.46 1.33
N VAL A 256 -15.80 4.99 1.47
CA VAL A 256 -16.96 5.86 1.68
C VAL A 256 -16.90 6.51 3.07
N TYR A 257 -16.58 5.74 4.11
CA TYR A 257 -16.51 6.23 5.49
C TYR A 257 -15.38 7.25 5.68
N SER A 258 -14.18 6.95 5.16
CA SER A 258 -13.03 7.83 5.19
C SER A 258 -13.36 9.13 4.44
N SER A 259 -13.98 9.06 3.25
CA SER A 259 -14.47 10.23 2.53
C SER A 259 -15.52 11.04 3.30
N GLY A 260 -16.33 10.41 4.16
CA GLY A 260 -17.36 11.08 4.97
C GLY A 260 -16.84 11.76 6.24
N GLN A 261 -15.90 11.12 6.94
CA GLN A 261 -15.17 11.68 8.10
C GLN A 261 -14.32 12.89 7.73
N ARG A 262 -13.92 12.97 6.45
CA ARG A 262 -13.17 14.05 5.85
C ARG A 262 -13.97 15.34 5.62
N SER A 263 -15.25 15.41 5.99
CA SER A 263 -16.05 16.63 5.80
C SER A 263 -15.66 17.77 6.76
N GLY A 264 -14.72 18.58 6.30
CA GLY A 264 -14.54 20.02 6.53
C GLY A 264 -14.89 20.55 7.91
N ASN A 265 -13.99 20.39 8.90
CA ASN A 265 -13.95 21.33 10.02
C ASN A 265 -13.69 22.74 9.44
N PRO A 266 -14.66 23.68 9.52
CA PRO A 266 -14.49 25.01 8.93
C PRO A 266 -13.28 25.74 9.50
N GLU A 267 -12.96 25.51 10.78
CA GLU A 267 -11.78 26.09 11.43
C GLU A 267 -10.48 25.62 10.77
N SER A 268 -10.39 24.32 10.44
CA SER A 268 -9.23 23.76 9.73
C SER A 268 -9.10 24.33 8.32
N VAL A 269 -10.20 24.54 7.61
CA VAL A 269 -10.19 25.15 6.26
C VAL A 269 -9.74 26.61 6.33
N THR A 270 -10.25 27.38 7.30
CA THR A 270 -9.83 28.78 7.52
C THR A 270 -8.37 28.89 7.95
N ALA A 271 -7.91 27.99 8.83
CA ALA A 271 -6.51 27.90 9.23
C ALA A 271 -5.62 27.59 8.03
N ALA A 272 -5.97 26.57 7.23
CA ALA A 272 -5.24 26.20 6.03
C ALA A 272 -5.15 27.35 5.02
N GLY A 273 -6.24 28.10 4.83
CA GLY A 273 -6.24 29.29 3.97
C GLY A 273 -5.28 30.39 4.44
N SER A 274 -5.26 30.67 5.75
CA SER A 274 -4.37 31.67 6.35
C SER A 274 -2.89 31.25 6.25
N GLU A 275 -2.63 29.96 6.46
CA GLU A 275 -1.33 29.31 6.33
C GLU A 275 -0.79 29.33 4.89
N ILE A 276 -1.62 28.99 3.91
CA ILE A 276 -1.30 29.05 2.48
C ILE A 276 -1.02 30.48 2.03
N GLU A 277 -1.77 31.44 2.56
CA GLU A 277 -1.58 32.86 2.28
C GLU A 277 -0.24 33.37 2.85
N ALA A 278 0.20 32.84 3.99
CA ALA A 278 1.55 33.08 4.50
C ALA A 278 2.64 32.47 3.60
N LEU A 279 2.46 31.23 3.15
CA LEU A 279 3.38 30.60 2.19
C LEU A 279 3.45 31.38 0.87
N ARG A 280 2.32 31.89 0.38
CA ARG A 280 2.27 32.74 -0.82
C ARG A 280 3.17 33.96 -0.66
N ARG A 281 3.08 34.66 0.47
CA ARG A 281 3.94 35.83 0.77
C ARG A 281 5.41 35.44 0.79
N ASP A 282 5.74 34.30 1.37
CA ASP A 282 7.13 33.82 1.41
C ASP A 282 7.68 33.55 0.01
N PHE A 283 6.95 32.80 -0.81
CA PHE A 283 7.35 32.54 -2.19
C PHE A 283 7.40 33.81 -3.04
N GLN A 284 6.52 34.79 -2.80
CA GLN A 284 6.56 36.08 -3.48
C GLN A 284 7.77 36.92 -3.08
N ALA A 285 8.10 37.00 -1.79
CA ALA A 285 9.29 37.69 -1.32
C ALA A 285 10.57 37.10 -1.95
N MET A 286 10.65 35.78 -2.07
CA MET A 286 11.73 35.09 -2.77
C MET A 286 11.76 35.42 -4.27
N ALA A 287 10.59 35.50 -4.92
CA ALA A 287 10.48 35.87 -6.33
C ALA A 287 10.91 37.32 -6.57
N ASP A 288 10.54 38.25 -5.69
CA ASP A 288 10.94 39.66 -5.75
C ASP A 288 12.45 39.81 -5.64
N ALA A 289 13.08 39.09 -4.69
CA ALA A 289 14.54 38.99 -4.59
C ALA A 289 15.17 38.40 -5.86
N ASN A 290 14.43 37.59 -6.63
CA ASN A 290 14.82 37.00 -7.90
C ASN A 290 14.26 37.76 -9.14
N ARG A 291 14.15 39.10 -9.05
CA ARG A 291 13.70 39.97 -10.15
C ARG A 291 12.31 39.62 -10.67
N GLY A 292 11.40 39.25 -9.76
CA GLY A 292 10.01 38.87 -10.05
C GLY A 292 9.86 37.51 -10.75
N ARG A 293 10.92 36.70 -10.83
CA ARG A 293 10.86 35.36 -11.44
C ARG A 293 10.59 34.29 -10.39
N PRO A 294 9.76 33.27 -10.68
CA PRO A 294 9.56 32.14 -9.78
C PRO A 294 10.87 31.49 -9.36
N VAL A 295 10.98 31.16 -8.07
CA VAL A 295 12.13 30.44 -7.48
C VAL A 295 12.03 28.91 -7.63
N THR A 296 11.03 28.44 -8.37
CA THR A 296 10.81 27.03 -8.72
C THR A 296 11.15 26.78 -10.19
N ARG A 297 11.29 25.50 -10.57
CA ARG A 297 11.57 25.09 -11.95
C ARG A 297 10.36 24.43 -12.59
N CYS A 298 10.27 24.55 -13.91
CA CYS A 298 9.19 23.94 -14.67
C CYS A 298 9.10 22.41 -14.45
N GLY A 299 7.89 21.90 -14.26
CA GLY A 299 7.65 20.47 -14.01
C GLY A 299 7.78 20.07 -12.54
N LEU A 300 8.05 21.01 -11.64
CA LEU A 300 8.12 20.74 -10.21
C LEU A 300 6.73 20.45 -9.63
N HIS A 301 6.61 19.34 -8.90
CA HIS A 301 5.45 19.03 -8.06
C HIS A 301 5.97 18.27 -6.84
N LYS A 302 6.07 18.95 -5.70
CA LYS A 302 6.73 18.44 -4.49
C LYS A 302 6.05 18.95 -3.23
N ARG A 303 6.25 18.24 -2.12
CA ARG A 303 5.97 18.74 -0.78
C ARG A 303 6.86 19.94 -0.49
N VAL A 304 6.35 20.94 0.24
CA VAL A 304 7.09 22.18 0.53
C VAL A 304 8.35 21.88 1.34
N TYR A 305 8.26 21.00 2.36
CA TYR A 305 9.43 20.57 3.13
C TYR A 305 10.51 19.92 2.25
N THR A 306 10.13 18.95 1.40
CA THR A 306 11.07 18.35 0.46
C THR A 306 11.68 19.36 -0.52
N TYR A 307 10.92 20.39 -0.92
CA TYR A 307 11.44 21.48 -1.73
C TYR A 307 12.49 22.32 -0.98
N VAL A 308 12.24 22.61 0.31
CA VAL A 308 13.21 23.33 1.16
C VAL A 308 14.53 22.57 1.24
N GLU A 309 14.48 21.31 1.64
CA GLU A 309 15.67 20.46 1.79
C GLU A 309 16.42 20.28 0.47
N GLN A 310 15.71 19.98 -0.63
CA GLN A 310 16.35 19.65 -1.90
C GLN A 310 16.93 20.87 -2.64
N TYR A 311 16.38 22.07 -2.41
CA TYR A 311 16.76 23.28 -3.14
C TYR A 311 17.36 24.38 -2.25
N ASP A 312 17.73 24.04 -1.01
CA ASP A 312 18.39 24.92 -0.03
C ASP A 312 17.60 26.22 0.19
N LYS A 313 16.32 26.07 0.58
CA LYS A 313 15.37 27.18 0.76
C LYS A 313 15.03 27.46 2.22
N ASP A 314 16.04 27.48 3.08
CA ASP A 314 15.95 27.76 4.52
C ASP A 314 15.30 29.11 4.86
N GLU A 315 15.22 30.03 3.90
CA GLU A 315 14.46 31.27 4.03
C GLU A 315 12.96 31.02 4.32
N LEU A 316 12.38 29.93 3.81
CA LEU A 316 10.99 29.54 4.10
C LEU A 316 10.79 29.12 5.57
N LEU A 317 11.82 28.59 6.23
CA LEU A 317 11.77 28.20 7.65
C LEU A 317 11.75 29.41 8.60
N ARG A 318 12.00 30.61 8.09
CA ARG A 318 12.03 31.87 8.85
C ARG A 318 11.05 32.91 8.31
N GLY A 319 10.17 32.50 7.39
CA GLY A 319 9.23 33.36 6.69
C GLY A 319 7.97 33.70 7.50
N ALA A 320 7.01 34.28 6.80
CA ALA A 320 5.66 34.56 7.26
C ALA A 320 4.94 33.29 7.72
N PHE A 321 5.13 32.14 7.07
CA PHE A 321 4.53 30.88 7.50
C PHE A 321 5.07 30.45 8.87
N ALA A 322 6.40 30.44 9.05
CA ALA A 322 7.02 30.13 10.34
C ALA A 322 6.60 31.12 11.45
N SER A 323 6.37 32.38 11.10
CA SER A 323 5.90 33.42 12.03
C SER A 323 4.48 33.19 12.56
N LEU A 324 3.70 32.28 11.96
CA LEU A 324 2.38 31.89 12.49
C LEU A 324 2.48 31.10 13.81
N THR A 325 3.67 30.62 14.19
CA THR A 325 3.90 30.00 15.51
C THR A 325 3.55 30.96 16.65
N ALA A 326 3.83 32.25 16.49
CA ALA A 326 3.42 33.30 17.43
C ALA A 326 1.90 33.48 17.53
N GLN A 327 1.13 32.93 16.58
CA GLN A 327 -0.33 32.97 16.51
C GLN A 327 -0.97 31.61 16.85
N GLY A 328 -0.18 30.65 17.36
CA GLY A 328 -0.66 29.34 17.81
C GLY A 328 -0.50 28.20 16.81
N LEU A 329 0.19 28.41 15.67
CA LEU A 329 0.61 27.29 14.81
C LEU A 329 1.61 26.40 15.58
N PRO A 330 1.38 25.08 15.71
CA PRO A 330 2.35 24.18 16.34
C PRO A 330 3.73 24.23 15.64
N GLU A 331 4.80 24.27 16.43
CA GLU A 331 6.17 24.44 15.94
C GLU A 331 6.58 23.35 14.93
N ASP A 332 6.17 22.11 15.15
CA ASP A 332 6.43 21.00 14.25
C ASP A 332 5.65 21.11 12.94
N ARG A 333 4.41 21.62 12.94
CA ARG A 333 3.69 21.94 11.70
C ARG A 333 4.39 23.02 10.90
N ALA A 334 4.92 24.03 11.59
CA ALA A 334 5.69 25.09 10.99
C ALA A 334 7.01 24.58 10.39
N ALA A 335 7.76 23.77 11.15
CA ALA A 335 9.06 23.24 10.74
C ALA A 335 8.98 22.28 9.54
N TYR A 336 7.89 21.51 9.43
CA TYR A 336 7.74 20.47 8.41
C TYR A 336 6.66 20.78 7.36
N PHE A 337 6.11 22.00 7.36
CA PHE A 337 5.07 22.47 6.43
C PHE A 337 3.86 21.52 6.36
N ILE A 338 3.30 21.20 7.53
CA ILE A 338 2.18 20.27 7.69
C ILE A 338 0.88 21.05 7.87
N ASP A 339 -0.13 20.72 7.07
CA ASP A 339 -1.46 21.31 7.07
C ASP A 339 -2.30 20.88 8.32
N PRO A 340 -3.49 21.46 8.52
CA PRO A 340 -4.31 21.18 9.71
C PRO A 340 -4.80 19.74 9.81
N TRP A 341 -4.75 18.98 8.71
CA TRP A 341 -5.13 17.57 8.66
C TRP A 341 -3.93 16.64 8.80
N ASN A 342 -2.77 17.16 9.23
CA ASN A 342 -1.52 16.41 9.35
C ASN A 342 -1.05 15.79 8.02
N SER A 343 -1.29 16.50 6.92
CA SER A 343 -0.77 16.19 5.59
C SER A 343 0.17 17.30 5.12
N PRO A 344 1.15 17.02 4.24
CA PRO A 344 2.11 18.02 3.82
C PRO A 344 1.51 19.02 2.83
N TYR A 345 1.89 20.29 2.95
CA TYR A 345 1.66 21.29 1.90
C TYR A 345 2.46 20.96 0.64
N TRP A 346 1.93 21.31 -0.53
CA TRP A 346 2.50 21.06 -1.85
C TRP A 346 2.75 22.35 -2.62
N ILE A 347 3.79 22.34 -3.43
CA ILE A 347 4.06 23.35 -4.45
C ILE A 347 4.11 22.71 -5.83
N ARG A 348 3.50 23.38 -6.81
CA ARG A 348 3.50 22.96 -8.20
C ARG A 348 3.93 24.10 -9.10
N HIS A 349 4.77 23.81 -10.09
CA HIS A 349 5.15 24.69 -11.18
C HIS A 349 4.94 23.96 -12.50
N ARG A 350 3.92 24.37 -13.25
CA ARG A 350 3.62 23.83 -14.58
C ARG A 350 3.93 24.89 -15.64
N CYS A 351 4.49 24.44 -16.75
CA CYS A 351 4.58 25.26 -17.96
C CYS A 351 4.14 24.47 -19.17
N ASP A 352 3.67 25.20 -20.16
CA ASP A 352 3.38 24.73 -21.49
C ASP A 352 4.39 25.35 -22.45
N LYS A 353 5.01 24.52 -23.29
CA LYS A 353 6.00 24.98 -24.27
C LYS A 353 5.33 25.53 -25.53
N ASP A 354 4.10 25.09 -25.81
CA ASP A 354 3.42 25.40 -27.07
C ASP A 354 2.77 26.79 -27.02
N ASP A 355 2.20 27.16 -25.87
CA ASP A 355 1.55 28.46 -25.68
C ASP A 355 2.21 29.35 -24.61
N GLY A 356 3.38 28.95 -24.10
CA GLY A 356 4.20 29.77 -23.19
C GLY A 356 3.62 29.97 -21.78
N ARG A 357 2.48 29.37 -21.48
CA ARG A 357 1.77 29.49 -20.20
C ARG A 357 2.62 28.95 -19.06
N VAL A 358 2.63 29.67 -17.94
CA VAL A 358 3.32 29.25 -16.71
C VAL A 358 2.37 29.46 -15.55
N LYS A 359 2.27 28.46 -14.66
CA LYS A 359 1.50 28.60 -13.43
C LYS A 359 2.23 27.94 -12.26
N VAL A 360 2.34 28.68 -11.17
CA VAL A 360 2.91 28.23 -9.91
C VAL A 360 1.88 28.44 -8.82
N PHE A 361 1.58 27.38 -8.07
CA PHE A 361 0.64 27.45 -6.95
C PHE A 361 1.10 26.58 -5.79
N VAL A 362 0.73 26.99 -4.59
CA VAL A 362 0.92 26.26 -3.34
C VAL A 362 -0.44 25.89 -2.78
N TYR A 363 -0.57 24.67 -2.25
CA TYR A 363 -1.87 24.12 -1.87
C TYR A 363 -1.74 22.96 -0.88
N SER A 364 -2.85 22.62 -0.24
CA SER A 364 -3.09 21.40 0.53
C SER A 364 -4.19 20.60 -0.18
N PHE A 365 -4.19 19.27 -0.02
CA PHE A 365 -5.28 18.40 -0.50
C PHE A 365 -6.57 18.54 0.32
N GLY A 366 -6.61 19.49 1.24
CA GLY A 366 -7.81 19.86 1.94
C GLY A 366 -8.37 18.75 2.83
N PRO A 367 -9.63 18.92 3.25
CA PRO A 367 -10.33 17.98 4.12
C PRO A 367 -10.41 16.56 3.53
N ASN A 368 -10.72 16.44 2.23
CA ASN A 368 -10.86 15.13 1.59
C ASN A 368 -9.55 14.41 1.28
N ARG A 369 -8.41 15.11 1.37
CA ARG A 369 -7.06 14.59 1.12
C ARG A 369 -6.89 13.89 -0.23
N ARG A 370 -7.81 14.08 -1.17
CA ARG A 370 -7.75 13.56 -2.52
C ARG A 370 -6.88 14.46 -3.36
N ARG A 371 -6.27 13.89 -4.38
CA ARG A 371 -5.55 14.62 -5.41
C ARG A 371 -6.54 15.17 -6.43
N ASP A 372 -7.39 16.09 -6.00
CA ASP A 372 -8.43 16.69 -6.85
C ASP A 372 -7.82 17.69 -7.84
N SER A 373 -6.83 18.48 -7.42
CA SER A 373 -6.15 19.46 -8.27
C SER A 373 -5.46 18.84 -9.50
N ASP A 374 -5.73 19.42 -10.67
CA ASP A 374 -5.08 19.05 -11.92
C ASP A 374 -3.76 19.80 -12.14
N ARG A 375 -3.18 19.71 -13.34
CA ARG A 375 -1.89 20.34 -13.69
C ARG A 375 -1.90 21.87 -13.67
N TRP A 376 -3.07 22.49 -13.71
CA TRP A 376 -3.30 23.91 -13.93
C TRP A 376 -4.28 24.54 -12.92
N ASN A 377 -5.11 23.75 -12.27
CA ASN A 377 -6.22 24.24 -11.46
C ASN A 377 -6.23 23.56 -10.10
N ILE A 378 -6.52 24.37 -9.08
CA ILE A 378 -6.88 23.87 -7.76
C ILE A 378 -8.37 23.51 -7.83
N LEU A 379 -8.72 22.26 -7.52
CA LEU A 379 -10.06 21.69 -7.73
C LEU A 379 -10.54 20.97 -6.47
N GLY A 380 -11.83 20.60 -6.45
CA GLY A 380 -12.41 19.86 -5.34
C GLY A 380 -12.51 20.73 -4.08
N ASP A 381 -12.07 20.20 -2.95
CA ASP A 381 -11.93 20.93 -1.69
C ASP A 381 -10.47 21.23 -1.33
N ASP A 382 -9.54 21.04 -2.29
CA ASP A 382 -8.15 21.48 -2.14
C ASP A 382 -8.11 22.97 -1.80
N VAL A 383 -7.35 23.32 -0.77
CA VAL A 383 -7.15 24.70 -0.36
C VAL A 383 -5.84 25.16 -0.96
N GLY A 384 -5.82 26.25 -1.73
CA GLY A 384 -4.60 26.69 -2.39
C GLY A 384 -4.68 28.09 -2.96
N THR A 385 -3.53 28.60 -3.38
CA THR A 385 -3.43 29.91 -4.03
C THR A 385 -2.33 29.94 -5.09
N VAL A 386 -2.54 30.79 -6.09
CA VAL A 386 -1.58 31.01 -7.18
C VAL A 386 -0.52 31.99 -6.71
N ILE A 387 0.75 31.59 -6.83
CA ILE A 387 1.92 32.40 -6.50
C ILE A 387 2.35 33.23 -7.72
N TYR A 388 2.33 32.61 -8.89
CA TYR A 388 2.75 33.20 -10.15
C TYR A 388 1.92 32.64 -11.30
N GLU A 389 1.47 33.52 -12.18
CA GLU A 389 0.79 33.13 -13.41
C GLU A 389 1.26 34.01 -14.56
N ARG A 390 1.58 33.37 -15.68
CA ARG A 390 1.81 34.03 -16.95
C ARG A 390 0.84 33.41 -17.94
N GLY A 391 -0.08 34.24 -18.44
CA GLY A 391 -1.04 33.87 -19.46
C GLY A 391 -0.40 33.55 -20.80
N ARG A 392 -1.26 33.24 -21.77
CA ARG A 392 -0.90 33.15 -23.19
C ARG A 392 -0.46 34.51 -23.74
#